data_AF-A0A1R3JPR7-F1
#
_entry.id   AF-A0A1R3JPR7-F1
#
_cell.length_a   1.000
_cell.length_b   1.000
_cell.length_c   1.000
_cell.angle_alpha   90.00
_cell.angle_beta   90.00
_cell.angle_gamma   90.00
#
_symmetry.space_group_name_H-M   'P 1'
#
loop_
_entity.id
_entity.type
_entity.pdbx_description
1 polymer ?
#
loop_
_entity_poly.entity_id
_entity_poly.type
_entity_poly.pdbx_seq_one_letter_code
_entity_poly.pdbx_strand_id
1 'polypeptide(L)'
;MARGQSSNDVPSMHRMEPLSLRTLDIVMDRKAGRTERRTPGATVKFFDRGFSPYSWLLPAWIVEERRMPTGRLYRYYYDPEGNMYRTKYEVLYAWKQCGIISIN
;
A
#
# COMPACT_ATOMS: atom_id res chain seq x y z
N MET A 1 -1.88 -15.80 -44.75
CA MET A 1 -1.02 -15.09 -43.77
C MET A 1 -1.93 -14.56 -42.67
N ALA A 2 -1.98 -15.22 -41.52
CA ALA A 2 -2.82 -14.82 -40.39
C ALA A 2 -2.14 -13.67 -39.62
N ARG A 3 -2.84 -12.54 -39.46
CA ARG A 3 -2.39 -11.42 -38.62
C ARG A 3 -2.57 -11.83 -37.15
N GLY A 4 -1.46 -12.02 -36.45
CA GLY A 4 -1.45 -12.15 -34.99
C GLY A 4 -1.93 -10.86 -34.34
N GLN A 5 -3.01 -10.94 -33.58
CA GLN A 5 -3.40 -9.89 -32.64
C GLN A 5 -2.43 -9.95 -31.45
N SER A 6 -1.49 -9.02 -31.41
CA SER A 6 -0.66 -8.80 -30.23
C SER A 6 -1.52 -8.04 -29.21
N SER A 7 -2.11 -8.79 -28.27
CA SER A 7 -2.74 -8.19 -27.09
C SER A 7 -1.63 -7.54 -26.27
N ASN A 8 -1.53 -6.21 -26.36
CA ASN A 8 -0.80 -5.44 -25.38
C ASN A 8 -1.66 -5.41 -24.12
N ASP A 9 -1.60 -6.49 -23.33
CA ASP A 9 -2.14 -6.50 -21.98
C ASP A 9 -1.30 -5.52 -21.15
N VAL A 10 -1.71 -4.25 -21.16
CA VAL A 10 -1.22 -3.26 -20.21
C VAL A 10 -1.56 -3.83 -18.83
N PRO A 11 -0.57 -4.11 -17.96
CA PRO A 11 -0.85 -4.64 -16.64
C PRO A 11 -1.82 -3.68 -15.96
N SER A 12 -3.03 -4.16 -15.68
CA SER A 12 -4.09 -3.42 -14.99
C SER A 12 -3.45 -2.67 -13.83
N MET A 13 -3.34 -1.34 -13.96
CA MET A 13 -2.87 -0.50 -12.87
C MET A 13 -3.89 -0.68 -11.75
N HIS A 14 -3.44 -1.29 -10.65
CA HIS A 14 -4.30 -1.54 -9.50
C HIS A 14 -5.00 -0.26 -9.07
N ARG A 15 -6.33 -0.21 -9.21
CA ARG A 15 -7.15 0.92 -8.77
C ARG A 15 -7.52 0.70 -7.31
N MET A 16 -7.09 1.61 -6.44
CA MET A 16 -7.44 1.58 -5.02
C MET A 16 -8.94 1.82 -4.80
N GLU A 17 -9.47 1.22 -3.73
CA GLU A 17 -10.83 1.39 -3.27
C GLU A 17 -11.08 2.81 -2.74
N PRO A 18 -12.33 3.35 -2.80
CA PRO A 18 -12.63 4.70 -2.34
C PRO A 18 -12.26 4.99 -0.88
N LEU A 19 -12.41 4.02 0.02
CA LEU A 19 -12.03 4.20 1.43
C LEU A 19 -10.51 4.28 1.60
N SER A 20 -9.77 3.50 0.83
CA SER A 20 -8.31 3.53 0.79
C SER A 20 -7.76 4.85 0.27
N LEU A 21 -8.46 5.49 -0.68
CA LEU A 21 -8.10 6.83 -1.16
C LEU A 21 -8.22 7.89 -0.05
N ARG A 22 -9.25 7.81 0.80
CA ARG A 22 -9.36 8.73 1.96
C ARG A 22 -8.19 8.57 2.94
N THR A 23 -7.80 7.33 3.21
CA THR A 23 -6.63 7.04 4.05
C THR A 23 -5.35 7.58 3.40
N LEU A 24 -5.22 7.44 2.08
CA LEU A 24 -4.09 7.98 1.34
C LEU A 24 -3.99 9.50 1.49
N ASP A 25 -5.10 10.22 1.39
CA ASP A 25 -5.13 11.68 1.60
C ASP A 25 -4.63 12.05 3.00
N ILE A 26 -5.13 11.38 4.05
CA ILE A 26 -4.68 11.60 5.44
C ILE A 26 -3.17 11.36 5.58
N VAL A 27 -2.65 10.28 4.99
CA VAL A 27 -1.21 9.95 5.04
C VAL A 27 -0.39 10.99 4.29
N MET A 28 -0.86 11.47 3.14
CA MET A 28 -0.17 12.50 2.35
C MET A 28 -0.15 13.84 3.07
N ASP A 29 -1.25 14.26 3.68
CA ASP A 29 -1.32 15.50 4.45
C ASP A 29 -0.35 15.48 5.63
N ARG A 30 -0.30 14.37 6.38
CA ARG A 30 0.67 14.18 7.47
C ARG A 30 2.12 14.20 7.00
N LYS A 31 2.38 13.72 5.78
CA LYS A 31 3.71 13.72 5.17
C LYS A 31 4.10 15.07 4.61
N ALA A 32 3.17 15.86 4.10
CA ALA A 32 3.45 17.19 3.58
C ALA A 32 4.05 18.12 4.65
N GLY A 33 3.63 17.96 5.92
CA GLY A 33 4.20 18.67 7.06
C GLY A 33 5.60 18.19 7.48
N ARG A 34 6.08 17.06 6.95
CA ARG A 34 7.42 16.53 7.22
C ARG A 34 8.28 16.83 6.00
N THR A 35 9.42 17.51 6.19
CA THR A 35 10.43 17.64 5.15
C THR A 35 11.09 16.28 4.89
N GLU A 36 10.36 15.34 4.28
CA GLU A 36 10.88 14.04 3.90
C GLU A 36 11.84 14.23 2.73
N ARG A 37 13.15 14.18 3.02
CA ARG A 37 14.18 14.15 1.97
C ARG A 37 13.97 12.89 1.14
N ARG A 38 13.35 13.03 -0.03
CA ARG A 38 13.23 11.94 -1.00
C ARG A 38 14.64 11.49 -1.38
N THR A 39 14.93 10.21 -1.17
CA THR A 39 16.19 9.62 -1.63
C THR A 39 16.17 9.61 -3.17
N PRO A 40 17.16 10.23 -3.85
CA PRO A 40 17.22 10.20 -5.31
C PRO A 40 17.18 8.77 -5.85
N GLY A 41 16.35 8.54 -6.87
CA GLY A 41 16.15 7.22 -7.47
C GLY A 41 15.28 6.23 -6.67
N ALA A 42 14.81 6.59 -5.47
CA ALA A 42 13.80 5.80 -4.78
C ALA A 42 12.43 6.00 -5.42
N THR A 43 11.65 4.92 -5.50
CA THR A 43 10.24 4.97 -5.95
C THR A 43 9.31 4.63 -4.81
N VAL A 44 8.13 5.23 -4.83
CA VAL A 44 7.07 5.01 -3.83
C VAL A 44 5.78 4.65 -4.56
N LYS A 45 5.12 3.58 -4.12
CA LYS A 45 3.80 3.17 -4.62
C LYS A 45 2.87 2.87 -3.46
N PHE A 46 1.58 3.07 -3.68
CA PHE A 46 0.54 2.77 -2.70
C PHE A 46 -0.38 1.68 -3.24
N PHE A 47 -0.76 0.78 -2.34
CA PHE A 47 -1.66 -0.34 -2.62
C PHE A 47 -2.65 -0.49 -1.47
N ASP A 48 -3.70 -1.25 -1.69
CA ASP A 48 -4.66 -1.66 -0.67
C ASP A 48 -5.03 -3.13 -0.87
N ARG A 49 -6.08 -3.57 -0.18
CA ARG A 49 -6.56 -4.96 -0.23
C ARG A 49 -6.94 -5.48 -1.62
N GLY A 50 -7.24 -4.61 -2.59
CA GLY A 50 -7.59 -5.06 -3.93
C GLY A 50 -6.37 -5.62 -4.70
N PHE A 51 -5.15 -5.35 -4.23
CA PHE A 51 -3.94 -5.95 -4.76
C PHE A 51 -3.65 -7.29 -4.05
N SER A 52 -3.54 -8.37 -4.81
CA SER A 52 -3.47 -9.75 -4.29
C SER A 52 -2.50 -9.96 -3.10
N PRO A 53 -1.24 -9.45 -3.13
CA PRO A 53 -0.31 -9.53 -1.99
C PRO A 53 -0.80 -8.91 -0.67
N TYR A 54 -1.77 -8.02 -0.74
CA TYR A 54 -2.33 -7.26 0.39
C TYR A 54 -3.80 -7.58 0.64
N SER A 55 -4.36 -8.60 -0.01
CA SER A 55 -5.75 -9.05 0.17
C SER A 55 -6.15 -9.38 1.61
N TRP A 56 -5.17 -9.66 2.48
CA TRP A 56 -5.35 -9.89 3.90
C TRP A 56 -5.63 -8.61 4.71
N LEU A 57 -5.47 -7.41 4.13
CA LEU A 57 -5.78 -6.14 4.80
C LEU A 57 -7.29 -5.92 4.92
N LEU A 58 -7.68 -5.29 6.03
CA LEU A 58 -9.03 -4.76 6.20
C LEU A 58 -9.29 -3.61 5.21
N PRO A 59 -10.58 -3.33 4.88
CA PRO A 59 -10.94 -2.13 4.12
C PRO A 59 -10.29 -0.87 4.70
N ALA A 60 -9.98 0.10 3.83
CA ALA A 60 -9.37 1.39 4.17
C ALA A 60 -7.92 1.32 4.71
N TRP A 61 -7.34 0.13 4.93
CA TRP A 61 -5.91 0.01 5.17
C TRP A 61 -5.14 0.11 3.85
N ILE A 62 -3.97 0.76 3.89
CA ILE A 62 -3.10 0.91 2.72
C ILE A 62 -1.67 0.47 3.01
N VAL A 63 -0.93 0.15 1.95
CA VAL A 63 0.50 -0.16 1.99
C VAL A 63 1.26 0.80 1.12
N GLU A 64 2.30 1.40 1.68
CA GLU A 64 3.34 2.08 0.95
C GLU A 64 4.50 1.12 0.70
N GLU A 65 4.79 0.87 -0.57
CA GLU A 65 6.02 0.22 -0.99
C GLU A 65 7.05 1.29 -1.38
N ARG A 66 8.18 1.32 -0.67
CA ARG A 66 9.35 2.13 -1.04
C ARG A 66 10.45 1.24 -1.61
N ARG A 67 10.76 1.40 -2.89
CA ARG A 67 11.89 0.71 -3.52
C ARG A 67 13.10 1.63 -3.58
N MET A 68 14.15 1.28 -2.86
CA MET A 68 15.40 2.04 -2.83
C MET A 68 16.24 1.77 -4.08
N PRO A 69 17.18 2.68 -4.43
CA PRO A 69 18.16 2.43 -5.50
C PRO A 69 18.97 1.14 -5.30
N THR A 70 19.17 0.72 -4.06
CA THR A 70 19.86 -0.53 -3.70
C THR A 70 19.05 -1.80 -4.00
N GLY A 71 17.80 -1.66 -4.49
CA GLY A 71 16.87 -2.77 -4.71
C GLY A 71 16.09 -3.20 -3.45
N ARG A 72 16.46 -2.69 -2.26
CA ARG A 72 15.71 -2.94 -1.03
C ARG A 72 14.28 -2.42 -1.15
N LEU A 73 13.32 -3.26 -0.77
CA LEU A 73 11.90 -2.93 -0.73
C LEU A 73 11.44 -2.82 0.72
N TYR A 74 11.02 -1.62 1.12
CA TYR A 74 10.41 -1.37 2.41
C TYR A 74 8.89 -1.32 2.25
N ARG A 75 8.18 -1.84 3.25
CA ARG A 75 6.72 -1.80 3.33
C ARG A 75 6.32 -1.08 4.60
N TYR A 76 5.42 -0.13 4.46
CA TYR A 76 4.78 0.56 5.57
C TYR A 76 3.28 0.42 5.40
N TYR A 77 2.60 -0.01 6.46
CA TYR A 77 1.16 -0.20 6.49
C TYR A 77 0.55 1.00 7.22
N TYR A 78 -0.61 1.46 6.77
CA TYR A 78 -1.34 2.54 7.42
C TYR A 78 -2.76 2.12 7.71
N ASP A 79 -3.21 2.40 8.93
CA ASP A 79 -4.62 2.29 9.30
C ASP A 79 -5.44 3.47 8.73
N PRO A 80 -6.78 3.43 8.82
CA PRO A 80 -7.65 4.50 8.32
C PRO A 80 -7.39 5.87 8.97
N GLU A 81 -6.86 5.87 10.19
CA GLU A 81 -6.46 7.07 10.91
C GLU A 81 -5.07 7.59 10.49
N GLY A 82 -4.35 6.88 9.61
CA GLY A 82 -3.02 7.24 9.11
C GLY A 82 -1.87 6.93 10.06
N ASN A 83 -2.06 6.05 11.04
CA ASN A 83 -0.99 5.54 11.91
C ASN A 83 -0.18 4.50 11.14
N MET A 84 1.14 4.56 11.28
CA MET A 84 2.07 3.75 10.49
C MET A 84 2.54 2.53 11.27
N TYR A 85 2.55 1.38 10.59
CA TYR A 85 3.11 0.10 11.05
C TYR A 85 4.17 -0.40 10.08
N ARG A 86 5.19 -1.08 10.58
CA ARG A 86 6.35 -1.54 9.80
C ARG A 86 6.27 -3.00 9.40
N THR A 87 5.44 -3.78 10.09
CA THR A 87 5.38 -5.23 9.87
C THR A 87 3.93 -5.71 9.86
N LYS A 88 3.70 -6.84 9.17
CA LYS A 88 2.41 -7.54 9.23
C LYS A 88 2.04 -7.93 10.67
N TYR A 89 3.03 -8.29 11.50
CA TYR A 89 2.79 -8.62 12.90
C TYR A 89 2.21 -7.43 13.69
N GLU A 90 2.76 -6.24 13.51
CA GLU A 90 2.25 -5.02 14.16
C GLU A 90 0.81 -4.70 13.73
N VAL A 91 0.48 -4.88 12.44
CA VAL A 91 -0.89 -4.72 11.94
C VAL A 91 -1.86 -5.69 12.61
N LEU A 92 -1.52 -6.99 12.61
CA LEU A 92 -2.33 -8.02 13.23
C LEU A 92 -2.48 -7.81 14.75
N TYR A 93 -1.42 -7.31 15.39
CA TYR A 93 -1.45 -6.96 16.81
C TYR A 93 -2.39 -5.79 17.09
N ALA A 94 -2.36 -4.74 16.27
CA ALA A 94 -3.29 -3.62 16.39
C ALA A 94 -4.75 -4.06 16.26
N TRP A 95 -5.05 -4.92 15.28
CA TRP A 95 -6.38 -5.52 15.12
C TRP A 95 -6.82 -6.29 16.35
N LYS A 96 -5.91 -7.11 16.92
CA LYS A 96 -6.18 -7.84 18.15
C LYS A 96 -6.52 -6.91 19.32
N GLN A 97 -5.82 -5.79 19.47
CA GLN A 97 -6.12 -4.80 20.52
C GLN A 97 -7.49 -4.14 20.32
N CYS A 98 -7.96 -4.02 19.08
CA CYS A 98 -9.29 -3.53 18.74
C CYS A 98 -10.38 -4.62 18.76
N GLY A 99 -10.09 -5.83 19.25
CA GLY A 99 -11.05 -6.93 19.31
C GLY A 99 -11.32 -7.62 17.97
N ILE A 100 -10.51 -7.35 16.94
CA ILE A 100 -10.62 -7.99 15.63
C ILE A 100 -9.76 -9.25 15.60
N ILE A 101 -10.39 -10.39 15.31
CA ILE A 101 -9.71 -11.68 15.21
C ILE A 101 -9.47 -11.98 13.73
N SER A 102 -8.19 -12.09 13.34
CA SER A 102 -7.82 -12.61 12.02
C SER A 102 -7.86 -14.13 12.07
N ILE A 103 -8.82 -14.73 11.35
CA ILE A 103 -8.85 -16.17 11.10
C ILE A 103 -8.08 -16.36 9.79
N ASN A 104 -6.81 -16.75 9.89
CA ASN A 104 -6.03 -17.21 8.73
C ASN A 104 -6.19 -18.72 8.60
#